data_AF-W7DUX3-F1
#
_entry.id   AF-W7DUX3-F1
#
_cell.length_a   1.000
_cell.length_b   1.000
_cell.length_c   1.000
_cell.angle_alpha   90.00
_cell.angle_beta   90.00
_cell.angle_gamma   90.00
#
_symmetry.space_group_name_H-M   'P 1'
#
loop_
_entity.id
_entity.type
_entity.pdbx_description
1 polymer ?
#
loop_
_entity_poly.entity_id
_entity_poly.type
_entity_poly.pdbx_seq_one_letter_code
_entity_poly.pdbx_strand_id
1 'polypeptide(L)'
;MKRLLILLMSMTLLLTGCADVVNTVKVNKDGTADLNFDIKLGTAVGLFAGPVISELEPKLGEAGFTIKKTTQNQFSIHKKLEKPTEQADLNAEANQYGVKVKETDGFFNEKNSF
;
A
#
# COMPACT_ATOMS: atom_id res chain seq x y z
N MET A 1 42.19 -2.64 6.03
CA MET A 1 40.83 -2.99 6.51
C MET A 1 40.01 -1.77 6.97
N LYS A 2 40.55 -0.86 7.81
CA LYS A 2 39.81 0.31 8.32
C LYS A 2 39.20 1.22 7.22
N ARG A 3 39.93 1.45 6.11
CA ARG A 3 39.43 2.22 4.95
C ARG A 3 38.33 1.51 4.16
N LEU A 4 38.36 0.18 4.07
CA LEU A 4 37.33 -0.62 3.40
C LEU A 4 36.02 -0.60 4.21
N LEU A 5 36.13 -0.68 5.53
CA LEU A 5 35.00 -0.69 6.45
C LEU A 5 34.28 0.67 6.48
N ILE A 6 35.04 1.78 6.42
CA ILE A 6 34.49 3.14 6.28
C ILE A 6 33.75 3.30 4.94
N LEU A 7 34.29 2.75 3.85
CA LEU A 7 33.68 2.82 2.51
C LEU A 7 32.37 2.01 2.45
N LEU A 8 32.36 0.82 3.06
CA LEU A 8 31.16 -0.01 3.18
C LEU A 8 30.07 0.66 4.03
N MET A 9 30.48 1.30 5.13
CA MET A 9 29.57 2.01 6.05
C MET A 9 29.00 3.30 5.42
N SER A 10 29.79 4.02 4.60
CA SER A 10 29.28 5.16 3.82
C SER A 10 28.29 4.72 2.73
N MET A 11 28.47 3.53 2.15
CA MET A 11 27.53 2.99 1.17
C MET A 11 26.19 2.64 1.81
N THR A 12 26.19 2.09 3.03
CA THR A 12 24.95 1.79 3.77
C THR A 12 24.17 3.03 4.19
N LEU A 13 24.86 4.15 4.45
CA LEU A 13 24.22 5.42 4.81
C LEU A 13 23.50 6.08 3.63
N LEU A 14 23.87 5.76 2.39
CA LEU A 14 23.17 6.25 1.20
C LEU A 14 21.84 5.52 0.92
N LEU A 15 21.54 4.42 1.62
CA LEU A 15 20.30 3.67 1.43
C LEU A 15 19.11 4.22 2.24
N THR A 16 19.34 5.09 3.23
CA THR A 16 18.25 5.67 4.02
C THR A 16 17.67 6.87 3.29
N GLY A 17 16.47 6.71 2.71
CA GLY A 17 15.72 7.81 2.06
C GLY A 17 15.52 7.69 0.54
N CYS A 18 15.70 6.49 -0.04
CA CYS A 18 15.64 6.32 -1.49
C CYS A 18 14.23 6.23 -2.09
N ALA A 19 13.19 6.03 -1.29
CA ALA A 19 11.82 5.89 -1.77
C ALA A 19 10.84 6.49 -0.76
N ASP A 20 9.87 7.22 -1.28
CA ASP A 20 8.68 7.66 -0.60
C ASP A 20 7.49 6.88 -1.17
N VAL A 21 6.72 6.23 -0.31
CA VAL A 21 5.59 5.38 -0.70
C VAL A 21 4.38 5.81 0.09
N VAL A 22 3.38 6.31 -0.62
CA VAL A 22 2.08 6.66 -0.04
C VAL A 22 1.07 5.61 -0.48
N ASN A 23 0.50 4.90 0.50
CA ASN A 23 -0.60 3.98 0.28
C ASN A 23 -1.91 4.66 0.67
N THR A 24 -2.84 4.76 -0.26
CA THR A 24 -4.18 5.28 -0.04
C THR A 24 -5.19 4.17 -0.27
N VAL A 25 -5.93 3.82 0.78
CA VAL A 25 -7.09 2.93 0.70
C VAL A 25 -8.34 3.78 0.83
N LYS A 26 -9.19 3.74 -0.19
CA LYS A 26 -10.49 4.42 -0.18
C LYS A 26 -11.59 3.38 -0.21
N VAL A 27 -12.43 3.37 0.82
CA VAL A 27 -13.65 2.55 0.85
C VAL A 27 -14.81 3.41 0.36
N ASN A 28 -15.48 2.96 -0.69
CA ASN A 28 -16.62 3.64 -1.28
C ASN A 28 -17.92 3.20 -0.62
N LYS A 29 -18.95 4.04 -0.69
CA LYS A 29 -20.28 3.79 -0.10
C LYS A 29 -21.01 2.60 -0.73
N ASP A 30 -20.63 2.22 -1.95
CA ASP A 30 -21.17 1.07 -2.68
C ASP A 30 -20.52 -0.27 -2.27
N GLY A 31 -19.60 -0.25 -1.30
CA GLY A 31 -18.89 -1.42 -0.81
C GLY A 31 -17.66 -1.80 -1.66
N THR A 32 -17.32 -1.02 -2.69
CA THR A 32 -16.05 -1.18 -3.42
C THR A 32 -14.91 -0.51 -2.68
N ALA A 33 -13.67 -0.91 -2.96
CA ALA A 33 -12.49 -0.24 -2.42
C ALA A 33 -11.47 0.07 -3.52
N ASP A 34 -10.85 1.23 -3.45
CA ASP A 34 -9.73 1.61 -4.30
C ASP A 34 -8.43 1.53 -3.49
N LEU A 35 -7.50 0.73 -3.97
CA LEU A 35 -6.12 0.67 -3.48
C LEU A 35 -5.25 1.50 -4.40
N ASN A 36 -4.57 2.50 -3.88
CA ASN A 36 -3.60 3.33 -4.61
C ASN A 36 -2.25 3.30 -3.90
N PHE A 37 -1.19 3.02 -4.64
CA PHE A 37 0.19 3.07 -4.17
C PHE A 37 0.96 4.06 -5.03
N ASP A 38 1.27 5.22 -4.46
CA ASP A 38 2.10 6.23 -5.11
C ASP A 38 3.54 6.07 -4.62
N ILE A 39 4.43 5.72 -5.54
CA ILE A 39 5.84 5.43 -5.28
C ILE A 39 6.67 6.52 -5.94
N LYS A 40 7.45 7.24 -5.14
CA LYS A 40 8.41 8.24 -5.59
C LYS A 40 9.82 7.81 -5.19
N LEU A 41 10.65 7.53 -6.18
CA LEU A 41 12.03 7.13 -5.98
C LEU A 41 12.94 8.36 -6.01
N GLY A 42 13.96 8.37 -5.16
CA GLY A 42 15.06 9.32 -5.21
C GLY A 42 15.83 9.20 -6.52
N THR A 43 16.45 10.30 -6.95
CA THR A 43 17.09 10.43 -8.28
C THR A 43 18.09 9.33 -8.60
N ALA A 44 18.89 8.92 -7.61
CA ALA A 44 19.89 7.86 -7.77
C ALA A 44 19.26 6.48 -8.01
N VAL A 45 18.16 6.15 -7.30
CA VAL A 45 17.49 4.84 -7.44
C VAL A 45 16.58 4.79 -8.66
N GLY A 46 15.98 5.92 -9.04
CA GLY A 46 15.17 6.02 -10.25
C GLY A 46 15.92 5.64 -11.54
N LEU A 47 17.23 5.92 -11.60
CA LEU A 47 18.09 5.50 -12.72
C LEU A 47 18.23 3.97 -12.85
N PHE A 48 18.12 3.24 -11.75
CA PHE A 48 18.22 1.77 -11.71
C PHE A 48 16.86 1.08 -11.58
N ALA A 49 15.77 1.83 -11.39
CA ALA A 49 14.44 1.28 -11.18
C ALA A 49 13.77 0.80 -12.47
N GLY A 50 14.20 1.28 -13.63
CA GLY A 50 13.62 0.94 -14.93
C GLY A 50 13.47 -0.57 -15.17
N PRO A 51 14.57 -1.37 -15.09
CA PRO A 51 14.51 -2.81 -15.28
C PRO A 51 13.58 -3.53 -14.28
N VAL A 52 13.64 -3.14 -13.01
CA VAL A 52 12.84 -3.77 -11.94
C VAL A 52 11.35 -3.50 -12.14
N ILE A 53 10.97 -2.27 -12.52
CA ILE A 53 9.58 -1.92 -12.82
C ILE A 53 9.08 -2.70 -14.03
N SER A 54 9.90 -2.84 -15.09
CA SER A 54 9.52 -3.63 -16.27
C SER A 54 9.27 -5.11 -15.98
N GLU A 55 9.94 -5.69 -14.98
CA GLU A 55 9.67 -7.06 -14.52
C GLU A 55 8.43 -7.17 -13.62
N LEU A 56 8.14 -6.12 -12.84
CA LEU A 56 7.00 -6.09 -11.92
C LEU A 56 5.68 -5.75 -12.60
N GLU A 57 5.72 -4.93 -13.66
CA GLU A 57 4.56 -4.49 -14.43
C GLU A 57 3.66 -5.64 -14.92
N PRO A 58 4.17 -6.71 -15.57
CA PRO A 58 3.31 -7.82 -15.99
C PRO A 58 2.68 -8.57 -14.80
N LYS A 59 3.44 -8.78 -13.71
CA LYS A 59 2.94 -9.49 -12.51
C LYS A 59 1.83 -8.71 -11.80
N LEU A 60 2.00 -7.39 -11.73
CA LEU A 60 0.99 -6.50 -11.17
C LEU A 60 -0.25 -6.43 -12.07
N GLY A 61 -0.06 -6.40 -13.40
CA GLY A 61 -1.15 -6.50 -14.38
C GLY A 61 -1.96 -7.80 -14.26
N GLU A 62 -1.28 -8.95 -14.16
CA GLU A 62 -1.93 -10.25 -13.92
C GLU A 62 -2.71 -10.29 -12.59
N ALA A 63 -2.22 -9.60 -11.57
CA ALA A 63 -2.90 -9.44 -10.30
C ALA A 63 -4.04 -8.39 -10.33
N GLY A 64 -4.33 -7.79 -11.48
CA GLY A 64 -5.41 -6.82 -11.67
C GLY A 64 -5.07 -5.39 -11.23
N PHE A 65 -3.78 -5.06 -11.08
CA PHE A 65 -3.33 -3.70 -10.85
C PHE A 65 -3.08 -2.98 -12.17
N THR A 66 -3.43 -1.70 -12.22
CA THR A 66 -3.06 -0.79 -13.29
C THR A 66 -1.89 0.07 -12.83
N ILE A 67 -0.82 0.13 -13.61
CA ILE A 67 0.33 0.97 -13.33
C ILE A 67 0.30 2.19 -14.25
N LYS A 68 0.42 3.37 -13.66
CA LYS A 68 0.57 4.64 -14.37
C LYS A 68 1.93 5.24 -14.03
N LYS A 69 2.77 5.40 -15.03
CA LYS A 69 4.04 6.12 -14.89
C LYS A 69 3.79 7.62 -15.03
N THR A 70 4.06 8.39 -13.98
CA THR A 70 3.90 9.85 -13.98
C THR A 70 5.18 10.54 -14.40
N THR A 71 6.34 10.05 -13.94
CA THR A 71 7.69 10.49 -14.38
C THR A 71 8.65 9.29 -14.38
N GLN A 72 9.93 9.48 -14.72
CA GLN A 72 10.92 8.40 -14.63
C GLN A 72 11.02 7.76 -13.24
N ASN A 73 10.76 8.54 -12.18
CA ASN A 73 10.95 8.12 -10.79
C ASN A 73 9.66 8.14 -9.98
N GLN A 74 8.50 8.29 -10.63
CA GLN A 74 7.20 8.32 -9.96
C GLN A 74 6.21 7.40 -10.66
N PHE A 75 5.62 6.50 -9.88
CA PHE A 75 4.70 5.47 -10.32
C PHE A 75 3.47 5.51 -9.43
N SER A 76 2.29 5.36 -10.04
CA SER A 76 1.03 5.21 -9.34
C SER A 76 0.45 3.86 -9.70
N ILE A 77 0.21 3.01 -8.71
CA ILE A 77 -0.32 1.66 -8.88
C ILE A 77 -1.72 1.63 -8.29
N HIS A 78 -2.72 1.39 -9.12
CA HIS A 78 -4.14 1.39 -8.74
C HIS A 78 -4.73 -0.01 -8.88
N LYS A 79 -5.58 -0.40 -7.92
CA LYS A 79 -6.48 -1.55 -8.07
C LYS A 79 -7.82 -1.23 -7.46
N LYS A 80 -8.87 -1.47 -8.24
CA LYS A 80 -10.23 -1.48 -7.74
C LYS A 80 -10.59 -2.87 -7.25
N LEU A 81 -11.03 -2.96 -6.00
CA LEU A 81 -11.63 -4.15 -5.41
C LEU A 81 -13.15 -4.01 -5.54
N GLU A 82 -13.73 -4.97 -6.25
CA GLU A 82 -15.18 -5.11 -6.29
C GLU A 82 -15.71 -5.52 -4.93
N LYS A 83 -17.01 -5.28 -4.69
CA LYS A 83 -17.64 -5.62 -3.42
C LYS A 83 -17.39 -7.11 -3.12
N PRO A 84 -17.02 -7.47 -1.88
CA PRO A 84 -16.96 -8.86 -1.48
C PRO A 84 -18.30 -9.54 -1.79
N THR A 85 -18.25 -10.63 -2.55
CA THR A 85 -19.45 -11.45 -2.83
C THR A 85 -19.94 -12.19 -1.59
N GLU A 86 -19.07 -12.34 -0.59
CA GLU A 86 -19.38 -12.88 0.73
C GLU A 86 -19.09 -11.81 1.78
N GLN A 87 -20.07 -11.58 2.66
CA GLN A 87 -19.91 -10.73 3.81
C GLN A 87 -19.01 -11.48 4.80
N ALA A 88 -17.75 -11.06 4.92
CA ALA A 88 -16.82 -11.66 5.88
C ALA A 88 -17.41 -11.52 7.29
N ASP A 89 -17.66 -12.65 7.96
CA ASP A 89 -18.08 -12.66 9.35
C ASP A 89 -16.85 -12.37 10.23
N LEU A 90 -16.56 -11.07 10.37
CA LEU A 90 -15.45 -10.56 11.15
C LEU A 90 -15.52 -11.01 12.62
N ASN A 91 -16.72 -11.33 13.13
CA ASN A 91 -16.91 -11.85 14.49
C ASN A 91 -16.48 -13.32 14.59
N ALA A 92 -16.87 -14.16 13.62
CA ALA A 92 -16.39 -15.54 13.55
C ALA A 92 -14.86 -15.59 13.40
N GLU A 93 -14.31 -14.71 12.57
CA GLU A 93 -12.89 -14.64 12.28
C GLU A 93 -12.06 -14.05 13.45
N ALA A 94 -12.63 -13.18 14.29
CA ALA A 94 -11.98 -12.67 15.49
C ALA A 94 -12.03 -13.67 16.67
N ASN A 95 -13.12 -14.44 16.79
CA ASN A 95 -13.33 -15.41 17.86
C ASN A 95 -12.30 -16.57 17.83
N GLN A 96 -11.86 -17.01 16.64
CA GLN A 96 -10.79 -18.01 16.50
C GLN A 96 -9.45 -17.56 17.10
N TYR A 97 -9.23 -16.25 17.26
CA TYR A 97 -8.05 -15.67 17.93
C TYR A 97 -8.33 -15.25 19.38
N GLY A 98 -9.50 -15.61 19.92
CA GLY A 98 -9.93 -15.24 21.27
C GLY A 98 -10.29 -13.75 21.44
N VAL A 99 -10.44 -13.02 20.33
CA VAL A 99 -10.76 -11.59 20.35
C VAL A 99 -12.28 -11.42 20.42
N LYS A 100 -12.77 -10.80 21.49
CA LYS A 100 -14.18 -10.44 21.65
C LYS A 100 -14.42 -9.07 21.00
N VAL A 101 -15.10 -9.06 19.87
CA VAL A 101 -15.54 -7.83 19.21
C VAL A 101 -16.87 -7.40 19.84
N LYS A 102 -16.93 -6.15 20.32
CA LYS A 102 -18.16 -5.51 20.78
C LYS A 102 -18.40 -4.31 19.90
N GLU A 103 -19.37 -4.41 19.00
CA GLU A 103 -19.84 -3.25 18.24
C GLU A 103 -20.56 -2.30 19.22
N THR A 104 -20.02 -1.09 19.36
CA THR A 104 -20.69 0.01 20.05
C THR A 104 -21.18 0.98 18.99
N ASP A 105 -22.48 1.28 19.00
CA ASP A 105 -23.05 2.32 18.16
C ASP A 105 -22.26 3.63 18.33
N GLY A 106 -21.67 4.11 17.23
CA GLY A 106 -20.94 5.36 17.21
C GLY A 106 -21.87 6.55 17.49
N PHE A 107 -21.28 7.65 17.96
CA PHE A 107 -21.89 8.91 18.43
C PHE A 107 -22.99 9.54 17.54
N PHE A 108 -23.20 9.05 16.31
CA PHE A 108 -24.19 9.55 15.36
C PHE A 108 -25.46 8.68 15.24
N ASN A 109 -25.54 7.54 15.94
CA ASN A 109 -26.70 6.63 15.91
C ASN A 109 -27.68 6.79 17.09
N GLU A 110 -27.42 7.71 18.04
CA GLU A 110 -28.46 8.12 18.99
C GLU A 110 -29.55 8.86 18.23
N LYS A 111 -30.63 8.15 17.91
CA LYS A 111 -31.86 8.71 17.36
C LYS A 111 -32.31 9.88 18.24
N ASN A 112 -32.31 11.06 17.62
CA ASN A 112 -33.11 12.22 18.00
C ASN A 112 -34.41 11.78 18.69
N SER A 113 -34.48 11.98 20.00
CA SER A 113 -35.70 11.99 20.78
C SER A 113 -35.78 13.36 21.44
N PHE A 114 -36.15 14.37 20.62
CA PHE A 114 -36.72 15.63 21.10
C PHE A 114 -38.23 15.45 21.26
#